data_AF-A0A022PKD8-F1
#
_entry.id   AF-A0A022PKD8-F1
#
_cell.length_a   1.000
_cell.length_b   1.000
_cell.length_c   1.000
_cell.angle_alpha   90.00
_cell.angle_beta   90.00
_cell.angle_gamma   90.00
#
_symmetry.space_group_name_H-M   'P 1'
#
loop_
_entity.id
_entity.type
_entity.pdbx_description
1 polymer ?
#
loop_
_entity_poly.entity_id
_entity_poly.type
_entity_poly.pdbx_seq_one_letter_code
_entity_poly.pdbx_strand_id
1 'polypeptide(L)'
;MILTPFCCTRNLIYVTIISYILEKKDEYISKAEKLIKKFLNSQKIFEWSKLVVLLSLLNYEKQEKQGSKVRFFNQSLIHTILMHRPHPENYIKGSTLKAVKQILKEVGLI
;
A
#
# COMPACT_ATOMS: atom_id res chain seq x y z
N MET A 1 56.03 -11.45 17.07
CA MET A 1 55.17 -10.78 18.07
C MET A 1 55.31 -9.30 17.75
N ILE A 2 54.38 -8.67 17.02
CA ILE A 2 53.22 -7.98 17.59
C ILE A 2 52.03 -8.09 16.63
N LEU A 3 50.93 -8.66 17.14
CA LEU A 3 49.59 -8.59 16.55
C LEU A 3 49.00 -7.22 16.92
N THR A 4 48.49 -6.46 15.95
CA THR A 4 47.51 -5.41 16.23
C THR A 4 46.26 -5.62 15.38
N PRO A 5 45.14 -6.07 15.97
CA PRO A 5 43.84 -6.02 15.32
C PRO A 5 43.05 -4.85 15.91
N PHE A 6 43.16 -3.67 15.31
CA PHE A 6 42.21 -2.58 15.55
C PHE A 6 41.68 -2.12 14.20
N CYS A 7 40.52 -2.66 13.78
CA CYS A 7 39.50 -1.96 12.98
C CYS A 7 38.44 -2.95 12.46
N CYS A 8 37.51 -3.42 13.30
CA CYS A 8 36.29 -4.06 12.76
C CYS A 8 35.05 -4.00 13.67
N THR A 9 34.99 -3.14 14.69
CA THR A 9 33.83 -3.10 15.61
C THR A 9 32.85 -1.96 15.30
N ARG A 10 33.29 -0.85 14.68
CA ARG A 10 32.41 0.26 14.30
C ARG A 10 31.32 -0.12 13.28
N ASN A 11 31.64 -1.03 12.37
CA ASN A 11 30.72 -1.47 11.31
C ASN A 11 29.60 -2.34 11.89
N LEU A 12 29.92 -3.25 12.82
CA LEU A 12 28.94 -4.14 13.45
C LEU A 12 27.91 -3.37 14.30
N ILE A 13 28.35 -2.36 15.06
CA ILE A 13 27.50 -1.53 15.91
C ILE A 13 26.56 -0.67 15.06
N TYR A 14 27.06 -0.08 13.97
CA TYR A 14 26.24 0.71 13.05
C TYR A 14 25.17 -0.15 12.37
N VAL A 15 25.53 -1.37 11.93
CA VAL A 15 24.59 -2.32 11.32
C VAL A 15 23.50 -2.75 12.29
N THR A 16 23.82 -3.04 13.56
CA THR A 16 22.82 -3.43 14.58
C THR A 16 21.88 -2.28 14.97
N ILE A 17 22.40 -1.06 15.05
CA ILE A 17 21.59 0.13 15.33
C ILE A 17 20.63 0.40 14.17
N ILE A 18 21.10 0.32 12.92
CA ILE A 18 20.26 0.52 11.73
C ILE A 18 19.16 -0.54 11.65
N SER A 19 19.48 -1.83 11.88
CA SER A 19 18.46 -2.89 11.86
C SER A 19 17.42 -2.71 12.97
N TYR A 20 17.83 -2.32 14.17
CA TYR A 20 16.92 -2.03 15.28
C TYR A 20 15.98 -0.85 14.98
N ILE A 21 16.51 0.24 14.42
CA ILE A 21 15.70 1.42 14.04
C ILE A 21 14.70 1.06 12.92
N LEU A 22 15.12 0.24 11.95
CA LEU A 22 14.24 -0.23 10.87
C LEU A 22 13.13 -1.14 11.40
N GLU A 23 13.43 -2.04 12.33
CA GLU A 23 12.45 -2.93 12.97
C GLU A 23 11.44 -2.15 13.82
N LYS A 24 11.90 -1.12 14.54
CA LYS A 24 11.03 -0.22 15.32
C LYS A 24 10.20 0.75 14.47
N LYS A 25 10.59 1.01 13.22
CA LYS A 25 9.81 1.87 12.31
C LYS A 25 8.44 1.28 11.96
N ASP A 26 8.31 -0.04 11.89
CA ASP A 26 7.02 -0.71 11.67
C ASP A 26 6.07 -0.58 12.88
N GLU A 27 6.60 -0.29 14.08
CA GLU A 27 5.83 -0.01 15.30
C GLU A 27 5.13 1.37 15.21
N TYR A 28 5.82 2.38 14.65
CA TYR A 28 5.34 3.76 14.55
C TYR A 28 4.62 4.10 13.22
N ILE A 29 4.44 3.13 12.33
CA ILE A 29 3.79 3.37 11.04
C ILE A 29 2.27 3.58 11.21
N SER A 30 1.71 4.60 10.55
CA SER A 30 0.30 4.97 10.67
C SER A 30 -0.64 3.88 10.13
N LYS A 31 -1.90 3.86 10.59
CA LYS A 31 -2.91 2.90 10.07
C LYS A 31 -3.06 2.99 8.55
N ALA A 32 -2.90 4.18 7.98
CA ALA A 32 -2.95 4.43 6.54
C ALA A 32 -1.76 3.76 5.81
N GLU A 33 -0.54 3.95 6.30
CA GLU A 33 0.66 3.33 5.71
C GLU A 33 0.63 1.80 5.82
N LYS A 34 0.15 1.24 6.95
CA LYS A 34 -0.07 -0.21 7.09
C LYS A 34 -1.03 -0.72 6.01
N LEU A 35 -2.08 0.03 5.70
CA LEU A 35 -3.06 -0.33 4.68
C LEU A 35 -2.47 -0.29 3.28
N ILE A 36 -1.68 0.73 2.95
CA ILE A 36 -0.97 0.86 1.67
C ILE A 36 0.04 -0.28 1.50
N LYS A 37 0.88 -0.55 2.51
CA LYS A 37 1.85 -1.66 2.50
C LYS A 37 1.15 -3.00 2.28
N LYS A 38 0.02 -3.22 2.96
CA LYS A 38 -0.81 -4.43 2.77
C LYS A 38 -1.39 -4.53 1.36
N PHE A 39 -1.86 -3.42 0.79
CA PHE A 39 -2.37 -3.38 -0.57
C PHE A 39 -1.26 -3.71 -1.60
N LEU A 40 -0.08 -3.12 -1.46
CA LEU A 40 1.08 -3.38 -2.33
C LEU A 40 1.52 -4.85 -2.25
N ASN A 41 1.56 -5.44 -1.06
CA ASN A 41 1.94 -6.83 -0.85
C ASN A 41 0.85 -7.86 -1.25
N SER A 42 -0.40 -7.44 -1.40
CA SER A 42 -1.49 -8.35 -1.76
C SER A 42 -1.46 -8.75 -3.24
N GLN A 43 -1.50 -10.05 -3.54
CA GLN A 43 -1.33 -10.55 -4.92
C GLN A 43 -2.57 -11.24 -5.52
N LYS A 44 -3.41 -11.86 -4.68
CA LYS A 44 -4.52 -12.72 -5.14
C LYS A 44 -5.90 -12.17 -4.82
N ILE A 45 -6.10 -11.74 -3.57
CA ILE A 45 -7.38 -11.25 -3.06
C ILE A 45 -7.14 -10.04 -2.17
N PHE A 46 -8.09 -9.12 -2.18
CA PHE A 46 -8.08 -7.99 -1.28
C PHE A 46 -9.52 -7.64 -0.87
N GLU A 47 -9.70 -7.13 0.34
CA GLU A 47 -11.04 -6.84 0.87
C GLU A 47 -11.58 -5.54 0.27
N TRP A 48 -12.83 -5.56 -0.20
CA TRP A 48 -13.45 -4.40 -0.84
C TRP A 48 -13.53 -3.19 0.11
N SER A 49 -13.94 -3.40 1.36
CA SER A 49 -14.03 -2.35 2.39
C SER A 49 -12.69 -1.64 2.56
N LYS A 50 -11.58 -2.40 2.63
CA LYS A 50 -10.21 -1.90 2.72
C LYS A 50 -9.79 -1.14 1.49
N LEU A 51 -10.23 -1.55 0.30
CA LEU A 51 -9.95 -0.82 -0.94
C LEU A 51 -10.66 0.53 -0.95
N VAL A 52 -11.92 0.57 -0.53
CA VAL A 52 -12.69 1.82 -0.44
C VAL A 52 -12.00 2.80 0.52
N VAL A 53 -11.56 2.32 1.69
CA VAL A 53 -10.81 3.15 2.66
C VAL A 53 -9.49 3.64 2.06
N LEU A 54 -8.73 2.76 1.40
CA LEU A 54 -7.46 3.14 0.74
C LEU A 54 -7.68 4.22 -0.31
N LEU A 55 -8.66 4.05 -1.20
CA LEU A 55 -8.97 5.04 -2.24
C LEU A 55 -9.45 6.36 -1.62
N SER A 56 -10.24 6.33 -0.55
CA SER A 56 -10.64 7.53 0.18
C SER A 56 -9.45 8.28 0.78
N LEU A 57 -8.43 7.57 1.29
CA LEU A 57 -7.17 8.18 1.78
C LEU A 57 -6.37 8.83 0.65
N LEU A 58 -6.53 8.35 -0.59
CA LEU A 58 -5.94 8.92 -1.80
C LEU A 58 -6.84 9.99 -2.44
N ASN A 59 -7.78 10.58 -1.69
CA ASN A 59 -8.73 11.60 -2.14
C ASN A 59 -9.65 11.15 -3.29
N TYR A 60 -9.95 9.86 -3.39
CA TYR A 60 -11.02 9.38 -4.27
C TYR A 60 -12.36 9.32 -3.54
N GLU A 61 -13.36 9.96 -4.11
CA GLU A 61 -14.73 9.92 -3.65
C GLU A 61 -15.49 8.77 -4.32
N LYS A 62 -16.12 7.92 -3.52
CA LYS A 62 -16.94 6.81 -4.01
C LYS A 62 -18.33 7.33 -4.40
N GLN A 63 -18.75 7.03 -5.62
CA GLN A 63 -20.08 7.30 -6.15
C GLN A 63 -20.69 6.00 -6.69
N GLU A 64 -21.84 5.60 -6.14
CA GLU A 64 -22.59 4.46 -6.67
C GLU A 64 -23.38 4.88 -7.91
N LYS A 65 -23.45 3.98 -8.90
CA LYS A 65 -24.18 4.18 -10.17
C LYS A 65 -25.22 3.06 -10.31
N GLN A 66 -26.06 3.13 -11.35
CA GLN A 66 -27.06 2.10 -11.60
C GLN A 66 -26.42 0.70 -11.71
N GLY A 67 -27.06 -0.28 -11.05
CA GLY A 67 -26.57 -1.65 -10.92
C GLY A 67 -25.43 -1.78 -9.91
N SER A 68 -24.53 -2.75 -10.13
CA SER A 68 -23.34 -2.95 -9.28
C SER A 68 -22.14 -2.10 -9.70
N LYS A 69 -22.36 -1.00 -10.45
CA LYS A 69 -21.29 -0.12 -10.93
C LYS A 69 -20.93 0.91 -9.86
N VAL A 70 -19.64 1.09 -9.63
CA VAL A 70 -19.09 2.04 -8.67
C VAL A 70 -18.04 2.89 -9.37
N ARG A 71 -18.15 4.20 -9.20
CA ARG A 71 -17.19 5.19 -9.69
C ARG A 71 -16.39 5.70 -8.49
N PHE A 72 -15.08 5.82 -8.64
CA PHE A 72 -14.21 6.54 -7.73
C PHE A 72 -13.66 7.73 -8.48
N PHE A 73 -13.86 8.93 -7.94
CA PHE A 73 -13.45 10.15 -8.60
C PHE A 73 -12.52 10.94 -7.70
N ASN A 74 -11.35 11.31 -8.23
CA ASN A 74 -10.40 12.19 -7.57
C ASN A 74 -10.46 13.56 -8.23
N GLN A 75 -10.95 14.55 -7.48
CA GLN A 75 -11.11 15.93 -7.95
C GLN A 75 -9.76 16.59 -8.25
N SER A 76 -8.74 16.33 -7.42
CA SER A 76 -7.40 16.94 -7.55
C SER A 76 -6.67 16.48 -8.81
N LEU A 77 -6.86 15.23 -9.20
CA LEU A 77 -6.22 14.61 -10.37
C LEU A 77 -7.12 14.59 -11.60
N ILE A 78 -8.38 15.04 -11.45
CA ILE A 78 -9.44 14.93 -12.47
C ILE A 78 -9.49 13.50 -13.04
N HIS A 79 -9.33 12.52 -12.17
CA HIS A 79 -9.16 11.12 -12.55
C HIS A 79 -10.30 10.25 -12.03
N THR A 80 -10.73 9.28 -12.84
CA THR A 80 -11.86 8.41 -12.53
C THR A 80 -11.48 6.94 -12.65
N ILE A 81 -11.79 6.15 -11.62
CA ILE A 81 -11.72 4.69 -11.65
C ILE A 81 -13.15 4.15 -11.66
N LEU A 82 -13.51 3.39 -12.70
CA LEU A 82 -14.79 2.70 -12.79
C LEU A 82 -14.58 1.22 -12.50
N MET A 83 -15.33 0.67 -11.56
CA MET A 83 -15.28 -0.75 -11.25
C MET A 83 -16.65 -1.29 -10.83
N HIS A 84 -16.80 -2.60 -10.91
CA HIS A 84 -17.98 -3.29 -10.40
C HIS A 84 -17.75 -3.69 -8.95
N ARG A 85 -18.77 -3.50 -8.11
CA ARG A 85 -18.78 -4.03 -6.75
C ARG A 85 -18.68 -5.55 -6.82
N PRO A 86 -17.73 -6.19 -6.12
CA PRO A 86 -17.67 -7.64 -6.04
C PRO A 86 -18.91 -8.13 -5.27
N HIS A 87 -19.75 -8.90 -5.95
CA HIS A 87 -20.93 -9.54 -5.38
C HIS A 87 -20.82 -11.06 -5.64
N PRO A 88 -21.13 -11.95 -4.68
CA PRO A 88 -21.38 -11.77 -3.24
C PRO A 88 -20.12 -11.78 -2.36
N GLU A 89 -18.94 -12.05 -2.93
CA GLU A 89 -17.75 -12.43 -2.15
C GLU A 89 -17.10 -11.29 -1.35
N ASN A 90 -17.51 -10.02 -1.45
CA ASN A 90 -16.89 -8.87 -0.76
C ASN A 90 -15.35 -8.68 -0.97
N TYR A 91 -14.71 -9.53 -1.78
CA TYR A 91 -13.30 -9.47 -2.12
C TYR A 91 -13.11 -9.14 -3.60
N ILE A 92 -12.10 -8.33 -3.90
CA ILE A 92 -11.64 -8.11 -5.27
C ILE A 92 -10.65 -9.21 -5.67
N LYS A 93 -10.80 -9.72 -6.90
CA LYS A 93 -9.92 -10.74 -7.47
C LYS A 93 -8.63 -10.12 -7.99
N GLY A 94 -7.59 -10.95 -8.14
CA GLY A 94 -6.25 -10.52 -8.53
C GLY A 94 -6.16 -9.74 -9.84
N SER A 95 -7.04 -9.99 -10.81
CA SER A 95 -7.11 -9.22 -12.06
C SER A 95 -7.49 -7.76 -11.81
N THR A 96 -8.59 -7.52 -11.11
CA THR A 96 -9.04 -6.18 -10.70
C THR A 96 -8.00 -5.50 -9.82
N LEU A 97 -7.42 -6.23 -8.87
CA LEU A 97 -6.37 -5.71 -7.99
C LEU A 97 -5.15 -5.23 -8.78
N LYS A 98 -4.68 -6.02 -9.76
CA LYS A 98 -3.57 -5.62 -10.65
C LYS A 98 -3.92 -4.37 -11.46
N ALA A 99 -5.13 -4.30 -12.01
CA ALA A 99 -5.60 -3.13 -12.75
C ALA A 99 -5.60 -1.87 -11.89
N VAL A 100 -6.11 -1.94 -10.66
CA VAL A 100 -6.10 -0.79 -9.74
C VAL A 100 -4.66 -0.38 -9.38
N LYS A 101 -3.75 -1.33 -9.12
CA LYS A 101 -2.34 -1.00 -8.88
C LYS A 101 -1.70 -0.28 -10.08
N GLN A 102 -1.97 -0.77 -11.29
CA GLN A 102 -1.45 -0.17 -12.51
C GLN A 102 -1.93 1.27 -12.67
N ILE A 103 -3.24 1.50 -12.50
CA ILE A 103 -3.83 2.84 -12.56
C ILE A 103 -3.20 3.78 -11.52
N LEU A 104 -3.07 3.33 -10.27
CA LEU A 104 -2.50 4.17 -9.22
C LEU A 104 -1.03 4.50 -9.48
N LYS A 105 -0.28 3.59 -10.10
CA LYS A 105 1.11 3.81 -10.52
C LYS A 105 1.20 4.81 -11.68
N GLU A 106 0.30 4.72 -12.66
CA GLU A 106 0.23 5.65 -13.80
C GLU A 106 -0.12 7.07 -13.35
N VAL A 107 -0.98 7.20 -12.34
CA VAL A 107 -1.36 8.49 -11.75
C VAL A 107 -0.29 9.02 -10.77
N GLY A 108 0.73 8.23 -10.43
CA GLY A 108 1.84 8.63 -9.56
C GLY A 108 1.48 8.68 -8.06
N LEU A 109 0.47 7.91 -7.64
CA LEU A 109 0.04 7.83 -6.24
C LEU A 109 0.73 6.70 -5.46
N ILE A 110 1.29 5.71 -6.16
CA ILE A 110 2.05 4.57 -5.59
C ILE A 110 3.26 4.21 -6.45
#